data_AF-A0A1I8ICM5-F1
#
_entry.id   AF-A0A1I8ICM5-F1
#
_cell.length_a   1.000
_cell.length_b   1.000
_cell.length_c   1.000
_cell.angle_alpha   90.00
_cell.angle_beta   90.00
_cell.angle_gamma   90.00
#
_symmetry.space_group_name_H-M   'P 1'
#
loop_
_entity.id
_entity.type
_entity.pdbx_description
1 polymer ?
#
loop_
_entity_poly.entity_id
_entity_poly.type
_entity_poly.pdbx_seq_one_letter_code
_entity_poly.pdbx_strand_id
1 'polypeptide(L)'
;LARFRDLSELPPELALAILSHLGPTDLCLAACVWGHLANDELLWQALCKNAWAYCTAYSVPGRSYRQLYLRLDEASLSFNADCFDGFACFLRHEILIDEPGELALFFHGARVLDRRQVSRFMETRPDVLDKLMERKSFENQFLPNALLEAPNARNEYLSLLLDRFSLRFVASNPGTGLSKGLSSLLVW
;
A
#
# COMPACT_ATOMS: atom_id res chain seq x y z
N LEU A 1 -17.88 -17.01 -38.02
CA LEU A 1 -17.50 -16.35 -36.76
C LEU A 1 -18.19 -17.12 -35.63
N ALA A 2 -17.43 -17.80 -34.78
CA ALA A 2 -18.02 -18.47 -33.62
C ALA A 2 -18.64 -17.41 -32.71
N ARG A 3 -19.95 -17.55 -32.40
CA ARG A 3 -20.65 -16.64 -31.50
C ARG A 3 -20.13 -16.92 -30.09
N PHE A 4 -19.48 -15.95 -29.46
CA PHE A 4 -19.19 -16.05 -28.02
C PHE A 4 -20.51 -16.26 -27.29
N ARG A 5 -20.56 -17.28 -26.41
CA ARG A 5 -21.72 -17.48 -25.54
C ARG A 5 -21.74 -16.39 -24.49
N ASP A 6 -22.94 -16.02 -24.08
CA ASP A 6 -23.12 -15.04 -23.01
C ASP A 6 -22.50 -15.60 -21.71
N LEU A 7 -21.81 -14.77 -20.93
CA LEU A 7 -21.22 -15.19 -19.66
C LEU A 7 -22.28 -15.69 -18.67
N SER A 8 -23.52 -15.17 -18.74
CA SER A 8 -24.62 -15.66 -17.89
C SER A 8 -25.06 -17.09 -18.23
N GLU A 9 -24.69 -17.59 -19.40
CA GLU A 9 -24.98 -18.97 -19.82
C GLU A 9 -23.87 -19.96 -19.40
N LEU A 10 -22.76 -19.47 -18.85
CA LEU A 10 -21.67 -20.29 -18.34
C LEU A 10 -21.89 -20.67 -16.86
N PRO A 11 -21.26 -21.76 -16.39
CA PRO A 11 -21.14 -21.99 -14.96
C PRO A 11 -20.55 -20.76 -14.25
N PRO A 12 -21.11 -20.31 -13.11
CA PRO A 12 -20.68 -19.09 -12.42
C PRO A 12 -19.19 -19.06 -12.12
N GLU A 13 -18.59 -20.20 -11.77
CA GLU A 13 -17.17 -20.32 -11.46
C GLU A 13 -16.30 -19.98 -12.66
N LEU A 14 -16.71 -20.40 -13.86
CA LEU A 14 -16.01 -20.11 -15.11
C LEU A 14 -16.19 -18.65 -15.52
N ALA A 15 -17.40 -18.10 -15.36
CA ALA A 15 -17.67 -16.70 -15.64
C ALA A 15 -16.87 -15.78 -14.71
N LEU A 16 -16.83 -16.08 -13.41
CA LEU A 16 -16.03 -15.34 -12.43
C LEU A 16 -14.53 -15.49 -12.69
N ALA A 17 -14.04 -16.67 -13.10
CA ALA A 17 -12.65 -16.84 -13.49
C ALA A 17 -12.27 -15.93 -14.66
N ILE A 18 -13.13 -15.80 -15.67
CA ILE A 18 -12.93 -14.87 -16.80
C ILE A 18 -12.92 -13.42 -16.30
N LEU A 19 -13.91 -13.03 -15.49
CA LEU A 19 -14.04 -11.67 -14.96
C LEU A 19 -12.89 -11.29 -14.02
N SER A 20 -12.24 -12.26 -13.36
CA SER A 20 -11.08 -12.02 -12.48
C SER A 20 -9.85 -11.46 -13.19
N HIS A 21 -9.81 -11.55 -14.53
CA HIS A 21 -8.76 -10.95 -15.35
C HIS A 21 -9.02 -9.48 -15.73
N LEU A 22 -10.20 -8.94 -15.41
CA LEU A 22 -10.56 -7.58 -15.75
C LEU A 22 -10.08 -6.57 -14.69
N GLY A 23 -9.71 -5.38 -15.16
CA GLY A 23 -9.46 -4.24 -14.29
C GLY A 23 -10.77 -3.66 -13.72
N PRO A 24 -10.67 -2.70 -12.77
CA PRO A 24 -11.84 -2.08 -12.15
C PRO A 24 -12.78 -1.38 -13.14
N THR A 25 -12.22 -0.69 -14.14
CA THR A 25 -13.00 0.00 -15.19
C THR A 25 -13.76 -1.00 -16.05
N ASP A 26 -13.09 -2.06 -16.49
CA ASP A 26 -13.71 -3.09 -17.32
C ASP A 26 -14.77 -3.88 -16.53
N LEU A 27 -14.56 -4.10 -15.23
CA LEU A 27 -15.56 -4.69 -14.35
C LEU A 27 -16.79 -3.80 -14.16
N CYS A 28 -16.60 -2.48 -14.04
CA CYS A 28 -17.73 -1.54 -14.02
C CYS A 28 -18.55 -1.59 -15.32
N LEU A 29 -17.88 -1.69 -16.47
CA LEU A 29 -18.56 -1.85 -17.76
C LEU A 29 -19.25 -3.21 -17.88
N ALA A 30 -18.57 -4.29 -17.45
CA ALA A 30 -19.12 -5.62 -17.41
C ALA A 30 -20.38 -5.69 -16.52
N ALA A 31 -20.42 -4.94 -15.42
CA ALA A 31 -21.58 -4.87 -14.53
C ALA A 31 -22.84 -4.26 -15.17
N CYS A 32 -22.70 -3.47 -16.24
CA CYS A 32 -23.86 -2.98 -16.99
C CYS A 32 -24.62 -4.09 -17.73
N VAL A 33 -23.95 -5.22 -18.01
CA VAL A 33 -24.52 -6.37 -18.73
C VAL A 33 -24.69 -7.57 -17.79
N TRP A 34 -23.66 -7.86 -17.00
CA TRP A 34 -23.54 -9.01 -16.11
C TRP A 34 -23.47 -8.58 -14.64
N GLY A 35 -24.38 -7.69 -14.21
CA GLY A 35 -24.34 -7.10 -12.87
C GLY A 35 -24.31 -8.10 -11.71
N HIS A 36 -24.94 -9.28 -11.86
CA HIS A 36 -24.92 -10.34 -10.84
C HIS A 36 -23.56 -11.07 -10.73
N LEU A 37 -22.71 -11.00 -11.76
CA LEU A 37 -21.38 -11.61 -11.79
C LEU A 37 -20.29 -10.56 -11.51
N ALA A 38 -20.35 -9.42 -12.20
CA ALA A 38 -19.31 -8.39 -12.11
C ALA A 38 -19.37 -7.57 -10.81
N ASN A 39 -20.45 -7.66 -10.04
CA ASN A 39 -20.52 -7.10 -8.68
C ASN A 39 -20.16 -8.12 -7.59
N ASP A 40 -19.60 -9.29 -7.95
CA ASP A 40 -19.19 -10.30 -6.98
C ASP A 40 -18.14 -9.77 -5.99
N GLU A 41 -18.38 -9.99 -4.70
CA GLU A 41 -17.57 -9.42 -3.62
C GLU A 41 -16.15 -9.99 -3.57
N LEU A 42 -15.92 -11.22 -4.03
CA LEU A 42 -14.57 -11.81 -4.07
C LEU A 42 -13.72 -11.18 -5.17
N LEU A 43 -14.32 -10.84 -6.31
CA LEU A 43 -13.62 -10.10 -7.38
C LEU A 43 -13.15 -8.73 -6.88
N TRP A 44 -14.04 -7.96 -6.29
CA TRP A 44 -13.70 -6.63 -5.77
C TRP A 44 -12.74 -6.71 -4.57
N GLN A 45 -12.84 -7.73 -3.73
CA GLN A 45 -11.88 -7.97 -2.66
C GLN A 45 -10.47 -8.24 -3.21
N ALA A 46 -10.36 -9.07 -4.25
CA ALA A 46 -9.08 -9.36 -4.89
C ALA A 46 -8.45 -8.10 -5.50
N LEU A 47 -9.25 -7.25 -6.16
CA LEU A 47 -8.80 -5.95 -6.66
C LEU A 47 -8.30 -5.03 -5.54
N CYS A 48 -9.08 -4.91 -4.45
CA CYS A 48 -8.69 -4.12 -3.29
C CYS A 48 -7.33 -4.58 -2.76
N LYS A 49 -7.19 -5.88 -2.46
CA LYS A 49 -5.97 -6.46 -1.87
C LYS A 49 -4.76 -6.42 -2.81
N ASN A 50 -4.97 -6.39 -4.13
CA ASN A 50 -3.87 -6.26 -5.08
C ASN A 50 -3.33 -4.82 -5.14
N ALA A 51 -4.19 -3.82 -5.06
CA ALA A 51 -3.82 -2.40 -5.09
C ALA A 51 -3.38 -1.86 -3.71
N TRP A 52 -4.09 -2.25 -2.66
CA TRP A 52 -3.82 -1.95 -1.26
C TRP A 52 -3.80 -3.25 -0.46
N ALA A 53 -2.60 -3.79 -0.22
CA ALA A 53 -2.45 -5.09 0.44
C ALA A 53 -3.06 -5.13 1.85
N TYR A 54 -3.20 -3.97 2.48
CA TYR A 54 -3.79 -3.80 3.80
C TYR A 54 -4.56 -2.48 3.87
N CYS A 55 -5.67 -2.46 4.61
CA CYS A 55 -6.26 -1.28 5.24
C CYS A 55 -7.16 -1.74 6.40
N THR A 56 -7.34 -0.91 7.43
CA THR A 56 -8.12 -1.25 8.62
C THR A 56 -9.56 -1.64 8.26
N ALA A 57 -10.13 -1.01 7.24
CA ALA A 57 -11.45 -1.32 6.69
C ALA A 57 -11.70 -2.79 6.32
N TYR A 58 -10.66 -3.58 6.02
CA TYR A 58 -10.83 -5.01 5.71
C TYR A 58 -11.27 -5.84 6.91
N SER A 59 -11.08 -5.35 8.13
CA SER A 59 -11.51 -6.04 9.35
C SER A 59 -13.00 -5.82 9.67
N VAL A 60 -13.66 -4.90 8.97
CA VAL A 60 -15.07 -4.56 9.20
C VAL A 60 -15.97 -5.56 8.47
N PRO A 61 -16.78 -6.37 9.20
CA PRO A 61 -17.64 -7.37 8.58
C PRO A 61 -18.81 -6.70 7.84
N GLY A 62 -19.27 -7.35 6.75
CA GLY A 62 -20.46 -6.91 6.00
C GLY A 62 -20.26 -5.68 5.10
N ARG A 63 -19.04 -5.16 4.98
CA ARG A 63 -18.71 -4.06 4.07
C ARG A 63 -18.59 -4.56 2.63
N SER A 64 -19.19 -3.84 1.68
CA SER A 64 -19.02 -4.14 0.26
C SER A 64 -17.63 -3.72 -0.22
N TYR A 65 -16.87 -4.66 -0.75
CA TYR A 65 -15.56 -4.44 -1.34
C TYR A 65 -15.65 -3.59 -2.60
N ARG A 66 -16.75 -3.64 -3.36
CA ARG A 66 -16.95 -2.73 -4.49
C ARG A 66 -16.99 -1.28 -4.03
N GLN A 67 -17.82 -0.99 -3.02
CA GLN A 67 -17.91 0.37 -2.47
C GLN A 67 -16.59 0.80 -1.82
N LEU A 68 -15.93 -0.13 -1.12
CA LEU A 68 -14.62 0.13 -0.51
C LEU A 68 -13.56 0.43 -1.57
N TYR A 69 -13.51 -0.32 -2.67
CA TYR A 69 -12.58 -0.09 -3.78
C TYR A 69 -12.72 1.33 -4.32
N LEU A 70 -13.96 1.76 -4.63
CA LEU A 70 -14.21 3.09 -5.19
C LEU A 70 -13.77 4.21 -4.23
N ARG A 71 -14.01 4.05 -2.92
CA ARG A 71 -13.57 5.02 -1.91
C ARG A 71 -12.04 5.01 -1.73
N LEU A 72 -11.42 3.83 -1.78
CA LEU A 72 -9.97 3.67 -1.74
C LEU A 72 -9.32 4.36 -2.95
N ASP A 73 -9.89 4.19 -4.13
CA ASP A 73 -9.42 4.81 -5.37
C ASP A 73 -9.54 6.34 -5.30
N GLU A 74 -10.70 6.87 -4.92
CA GLU A 74 -10.92 8.31 -4.73
C GLU A 74 -9.97 8.93 -3.70
N ALA A 75 -9.83 8.30 -2.53
CA ALA A 75 -8.93 8.77 -1.48
C ALA A 75 -7.46 8.67 -1.90
N SER A 76 -7.08 7.64 -2.67
CA SER A 76 -5.72 7.50 -3.21
C SER A 76 -5.41 8.56 -4.27
N LEU A 77 -6.35 8.85 -5.16
CA LEU A 77 -6.21 9.95 -6.13
C LEU A 77 -6.04 11.29 -5.41
N SER A 78 -6.86 11.52 -4.37
CA SER A 78 -6.74 12.72 -3.52
C SER A 78 -5.37 12.78 -2.83
N PHE A 79 -4.91 11.67 -2.26
CA PHE A 79 -3.60 11.58 -1.60
C PHE A 79 -2.43 11.84 -2.55
N ASN A 80 -2.53 11.34 -3.78
CA ASN A 80 -1.52 11.53 -4.81
C ASN A 80 -1.45 13.00 -5.28
N ALA A 81 -2.56 13.75 -5.18
CA ALA A 81 -2.58 15.19 -5.42
C ALA A 81 -2.04 15.98 -4.22
N ASP A 82 -2.56 15.72 -3.02
CA ASP A 82 -2.04 16.24 -1.74
C ASP A 82 -2.22 15.21 -0.61
N CYS A 83 -1.11 14.85 0.05
CA CYS A 83 -1.11 13.78 1.03
C CYS A 83 -1.95 14.06 2.28
N PHE A 84 -2.14 15.32 2.67
CA PHE A 84 -2.89 15.66 3.89
C PHE A 84 -4.39 15.64 3.63
N ASP A 85 -4.82 16.19 2.50
CA ASP A 85 -6.23 16.13 2.08
C ASP A 85 -6.66 14.68 1.80
N GLY A 86 -5.82 13.91 1.11
CA GLY A 86 -6.08 12.49 0.88
C GLY A 86 -6.12 11.67 2.16
N PHE A 87 -5.23 11.96 3.12
CA PHE A 87 -5.27 11.32 4.43
C PHE A 87 -6.58 11.63 5.18
N ALA A 88 -7.03 12.88 5.14
CA ALA A 88 -8.33 13.26 5.70
C ALA A 88 -9.50 12.51 5.02
N CYS A 89 -9.42 12.26 3.71
CA CYS A 89 -10.41 11.42 3.00
C CYS A 89 -10.38 9.96 3.49
N PHE A 90 -9.20 9.36 3.68
CA PHE A 90 -9.08 8.00 4.22
C PHE A 90 -9.76 7.87 5.60
N LEU A 91 -9.56 8.85 6.49
CA LEU A 91 -10.20 8.87 7.80
C LEU A 91 -11.71 9.09 7.70
N ARG A 92 -12.16 10.06 6.90
CA ARG A 92 -13.59 10.38 6.71
C ARG A 92 -14.39 9.19 6.21
N HIS A 93 -13.80 8.38 5.35
CA HIS A 93 -14.44 7.19 4.79
C HIS A 93 -14.27 5.92 5.64
N GLU A 94 -13.66 6.05 6.83
CA GLU A 94 -13.36 4.93 7.73
C GLU A 94 -12.57 3.82 7.04
N ILE A 95 -11.66 4.22 6.15
CA ILE A 95 -10.75 3.31 5.45
C ILE A 95 -9.60 2.94 6.40
N LEU A 96 -9.10 3.96 7.11
CA LEU A 96 -7.99 3.87 8.05
C LEU A 96 -8.40 4.41 9.41
N ILE A 97 -7.71 3.92 10.43
CA ILE A 97 -7.62 4.56 11.73
C ILE A 97 -6.27 5.25 11.86
N ASP A 98 -6.23 6.38 12.57
CA ASP A 98 -5.00 7.13 12.81
C ASP A 98 -4.17 6.49 13.94
N GLU A 99 -3.72 5.27 13.68
CA GLU A 99 -2.84 4.51 14.57
C GLU A 99 -1.53 4.18 13.85
N PRO A 100 -0.35 4.51 14.41
CA PRO A 100 0.91 4.44 13.65
C PRO A 100 1.23 3.06 13.08
N GLY A 101 0.89 1.99 13.81
CA GLY A 101 1.12 0.62 13.38
C GLY A 101 0.25 0.18 12.20
N GLU A 102 -0.96 0.72 12.11
CA GLU A 102 -1.96 0.46 11.07
C GLU A 102 -1.64 1.26 9.81
N LEU A 103 -1.28 2.53 9.99
CA LEU A 103 -0.81 3.39 8.91
C LEU A 103 0.46 2.82 8.26
N ALA A 104 1.40 2.34 9.07
CA ALA A 104 2.60 1.68 8.56
C ALA A 104 2.27 0.45 7.69
N LEU A 105 1.31 -0.38 8.09
CA LEU A 105 0.86 -1.51 7.27
C LEU A 105 0.26 -1.05 5.95
N PHE A 106 -0.60 -0.04 6.00
CA PHE A 106 -1.27 0.51 4.83
C PHE A 106 -0.25 1.06 3.82
N PHE A 107 0.61 1.99 4.24
CA PHE A 107 1.57 2.64 3.34
C PHE A 107 2.67 1.69 2.83
N HIS A 108 3.00 0.65 3.58
CA HIS A 108 3.90 -0.40 3.10
C HIS A 108 3.27 -1.20 1.95
N GLY A 109 1.98 -1.55 2.07
CA GLY A 109 1.26 -2.41 1.14
C GLY A 109 0.52 -1.69 0.00
N ALA A 110 0.43 -0.37 0.02
CA ALA A 110 -0.26 0.42 -0.98
C ALA A 110 0.63 0.68 -2.20
N ARG A 111 0.28 0.08 -3.35
CA ARG A 111 1.08 0.14 -4.58
C ARG A 111 0.71 1.31 -5.49
N VAL A 112 -0.47 1.87 -5.28
CA VAL A 112 -1.05 2.93 -6.13
C VAL A 112 -0.76 4.34 -5.63
N LEU A 113 -0.16 4.48 -4.44
CA LEU A 113 0.17 5.79 -3.86
C LEU A 113 1.46 6.35 -4.45
N ASP A 114 1.46 7.65 -4.72
CA ASP A 114 2.62 8.39 -5.18
C ASP A 114 3.69 8.43 -4.08
N ARG A 115 4.90 7.99 -4.44
CA ARG A 115 5.99 7.85 -3.47
C ARG A 115 6.44 9.19 -2.89
N ARG A 116 6.33 10.29 -3.64
CA ARG A 116 6.72 11.62 -3.14
C ARG A 116 5.74 12.11 -2.10
N GLN A 117 4.44 11.92 -2.33
CA GLN A 117 3.40 12.24 -1.34
C GLN A 117 3.51 11.37 -0.09
N VAL A 118 3.81 10.07 -0.24
CA VAL A 118 4.10 9.20 0.90
C VAL A 118 5.30 9.73 1.69
N SER A 119 6.42 10.06 1.05
CA SER A 119 7.58 10.63 1.74
C SER A 119 7.25 11.93 2.47
N ARG A 120 6.54 12.87 1.82
CA ARG A 120 6.09 14.13 2.41
C ARG A 120 5.19 13.91 3.64
N PHE A 121 4.31 12.90 3.59
CA PHE A 121 3.50 12.53 4.74
C PHE A 121 4.37 12.00 5.89
N MET A 122 5.31 11.09 5.59
CA MET A 122 6.21 10.50 6.59
C MET A 122 7.14 11.51 7.27
N GLU A 123 7.53 12.59 6.58
CA GLU A 123 8.26 13.71 7.16
C GLU A 123 7.51 14.36 8.34
N THR A 124 6.18 14.42 8.26
CA THR A 124 5.32 14.97 9.32
C THR A 124 4.87 13.95 10.36
N ARG A 125 5.07 12.66 10.09
CA ARG A 125 4.62 11.52 10.92
C ARG A 125 5.79 10.58 11.25
N PRO A 126 6.75 11.05 12.08
CA PRO A 126 7.92 10.25 12.45
C PRO A 126 7.53 8.97 13.22
N ASP A 127 6.43 8.98 13.94
CA ASP A 127 5.81 7.82 14.62
C ASP A 127 5.43 6.70 13.63
N VAL A 128 4.84 7.04 12.49
CA VAL A 128 4.48 6.08 11.43
C VAL A 128 5.73 5.57 10.72
N LEU A 129 6.68 6.47 10.44
CA LEU A 129 7.96 6.11 9.83
C LEU A 129 8.73 5.11 10.72
N ASP A 130 8.69 5.30 12.04
CA ASP A 130 9.30 4.38 12.99
C ASP A 130 8.69 2.98 12.91
N LYS A 131 7.36 2.90 12.83
CA LYS A 131 6.65 1.62 12.66
C LYS A 131 6.91 0.96 11.30
N LEU A 132 7.14 1.73 10.24
CA LEU A 132 7.56 1.21 8.94
C LEU A 132 8.98 0.63 9.00
N MET A 133 9.90 1.38 9.60
CA MET A 133 11.29 0.93 9.78
C MET A 133 11.32 -0.30 10.69
N GLU A 134 10.48 -0.33 11.73
CA GLU A 134 10.31 -1.46 12.65
C GLU A 134 9.93 -2.78 11.99
N ARG A 135 9.37 -2.72 10.77
CA ARG A 135 8.90 -3.88 10.02
C ARG A 135 9.89 -4.36 8.96
N LYS A 136 10.82 -3.52 8.52
CA LYS A 136 11.90 -3.96 7.64
C LYS A 136 12.89 -4.79 8.47
N SER A 137 12.95 -6.10 8.22
CA SER A 137 14.07 -6.91 8.68
C SER A 137 15.27 -6.58 7.80
N PHE A 138 16.31 -6.03 8.43
CA PHE A 138 17.60 -5.74 7.76
C PHE A 138 18.60 -6.87 7.99
N GLU A 139 18.16 -8.02 8.49
CA GLU A 139 19.02 -9.20 8.64
C GLU A 139 19.59 -9.60 7.27
N ASN A 140 20.92 -9.67 7.18
CA ASN A 140 21.67 -10.08 5.98
C ASN A 140 21.51 -9.21 4.72
N GLN A 141 21.05 -7.95 4.82
CA GLN A 141 21.02 -7.04 3.66
C GLN A 141 22.27 -6.15 3.60
N PHE A 142 22.89 -6.06 2.41
CA PHE A 142 24.01 -5.16 2.13
C PHE A 142 23.53 -3.70 2.18
N LEU A 143 24.19 -2.85 2.99
CA LEU A 143 23.86 -1.43 3.23
C LEU A 143 23.44 -0.61 1.99
N PRO A 144 24.11 -0.75 0.82
CA PRO A 144 23.77 0.00 -0.39
C PRO A 144 22.37 -0.32 -0.95
N ASN A 145 21.87 -1.55 -0.78
CA ASN A 145 20.56 -1.93 -1.31
C ASN A 145 19.40 -1.34 -0.50
N ALA A 146 19.58 -1.13 0.80
CA ALA A 146 18.59 -0.46 1.64
C ALA A 146 18.50 1.05 1.38
N LEU A 147 19.59 1.64 0.87
CA LEU A 147 19.71 3.07 0.55
C LEU A 147 19.13 3.45 -0.82
N LEU A 148 19.03 2.49 -1.75
CA LEU A 148 18.45 2.72 -3.08
C LEU A 148 16.95 3.07 -3.07
N GLU A 149 16.24 2.84 -1.95
CA GLU A 149 14.84 3.23 -1.76
C GLU A 149 14.66 4.62 -1.10
N ALA A 150 15.75 5.28 -0.70
CA ALA A 150 15.67 6.62 -0.12
C ALA A 150 15.44 7.66 -1.23
N PRO A 151 14.51 8.62 -1.06
CA PRO A 151 14.31 9.67 -2.05
C PRO A 151 15.58 10.51 -2.19
N ASN A 152 15.92 10.88 -3.43
CA ASN A 152 17.09 11.67 -3.84
C ASN A 152 17.18 13.09 -3.24
N ALA A 153 16.45 13.39 -2.16
CA ALA A 153 16.49 14.67 -1.48
C ALA A 153 17.70 14.71 -0.52
N ARG A 154 18.74 15.47 -0.89
CA ARG A 154 19.89 15.80 -0.04
C ARG A 154 19.53 16.78 1.09
N ASN A 155 18.49 16.50 1.87
CA ASN A 155 18.07 17.35 3.00
C ASN A 155 17.80 16.50 4.24
N GLU A 156 17.66 17.14 5.40
CA GLU A 156 17.54 16.61 6.77
C GLU A 156 16.73 15.31 6.92
N TYR A 157 15.73 15.05 6.07
CA TYR A 157 15.01 13.78 6.00
C TYR A 157 15.91 12.58 5.70
N LEU A 158 16.84 12.71 4.75
CA LEU A 158 17.81 11.65 4.45
C LEU A 158 18.72 11.41 5.67
N SER A 159 19.18 12.47 6.34
CA SER A 159 19.94 12.34 7.59
C SER A 159 19.14 11.63 8.70
N LEU A 160 17.84 11.94 8.85
CA LEU A 160 16.95 11.28 9.80
C LEU A 160 16.74 9.80 9.44
N LEU A 161 16.49 9.50 8.16
CA LEU A 161 16.34 8.15 7.64
C LEU A 161 17.61 7.32 7.88
N LEU A 162 18.77 7.92 7.64
CA LEU A 162 20.08 7.32 7.87
C LEU A 162 20.37 7.06 9.34
N ASP A 163 20.06 7.99 10.24
CA ASP A 163 20.28 7.78 11.68
C ASP A 163 19.36 6.66 12.21
N ARG A 164 18.08 6.66 11.80
CA ARG A 164 17.11 5.62 12.14
C ARG A 164 17.51 4.25 11.57
N PHE A 165 17.95 4.20 10.32
CA PHE A 165 18.45 2.99 9.68
C PHE A 165 19.70 2.47 10.38
N SER A 166 20.67 3.35 10.68
CA SER A 166 21.92 3.01 11.35
C SER A 166 21.70 2.43 12.74
N LEU A 167 20.79 3.02 13.52
CA LEU A 167 20.39 2.49 14.84
C LEU A 167 19.85 1.06 14.72
N ARG A 168 19.00 0.83 13.71
CA ARG A 168 18.36 -0.46 13.54
C ARG A 168 19.27 -1.52 12.97
N PHE A 169 20.16 -1.16 12.04
CA PHE A 169 21.16 -2.08 11.50
C PHE A 169 22.06 -2.64 12.62
N VAL A 170 22.48 -1.81 13.57
CA VAL A 170 23.27 -2.22 14.74
C VAL A 170 22.44 -3.13 15.67
N ALA A 171 21.18 -2.78 15.94
CA ALA A 171 20.30 -3.59 16.78
C ALA A 171 20.00 -4.98 16.19
N SER A 172 19.87 -5.08 14.86
CA SER A 172 19.62 -6.33 14.15
C SER A 172 20.90 -7.14 13.86
N ASN A 173 22.10 -6.55 14.01
CA ASN A 173 23.38 -7.22 13.73
C ASN A 173 24.39 -7.08 14.89
N PRO A 174 24.07 -7.58 16.10
CA PRO A 174 24.91 -7.40 17.29
C PRO A 174 26.31 -8.03 17.19
N GLY A 175 26.53 -8.97 16.26
CA GLY A 175 27.83 -9.63 16.03
C GLY A 175 28.78 -8.92 15.07
N THR A 176 28.40 -7.79 14.46
CA THR A 176 29.19 -7.13 13.40
C THR A 176 30.23 -6.12 13.91
N GLY A 177 30.25 -5.82 15.21
CA GLY A 177 31.25 -4.92 15.81
C GLY A 177 31.15 -3.44 15.39
N LEU A 178 30.10 -3.05 14.66
CA LEU A 178 29.88 -1.69 14.17
C LEU A 178 29.24 -0.81 15.26
N SER A 179 29.92 0.25 15.67
CA SER A 179 29.36 1.29 16.53
C SER A 179 28.53 2.29 15.71
N LYS A 180 27.60 3.02 16.35
CA LYS A 180 26.73 4.04 15.71
C LYS A 180 27.52 5.07 14.86
N GLY A 181 28.77 5.35 15.23
CA GLY A 181 29.66 6.27 14.51
C GLY A 181 30.25 5.68 13.22
N LEU A 182 30.44 4.36 13.14
CA LEU A 182 31.01 3.70 11.95
C LEU A 182 29.95 3.40 10.88
N SER A 183 28.71 3.12 11.28
CA SER A 183 27.59 2.94 10.33
C SER A 183 27.19 4.24 9.65
N SER A 184 27.28 5.37 10.35
CA SER A 184 27.05 6.70 9.75
C SER A 184 28.18 7.15 8.81
N LEU A 185 29.42 6.71 9.04
CA LEU A 185 30.57 6.97 8.16
C LEU A 185 30.56 6.14 6.86
N LEU A 186 29.98 4.93 6.87
CA LEU A 186 29.90 4.06 5.68
C LEU A 186 28.89 4.56 4.62
N VAL A 187 28.15 5.61 4.92
CA VAL A 187 27.10 6.18 4.07
C VAL A 187 27.53 7.49 3.39
N TRP A 188 28.70 8.04 3.77
CA TRP A 188 29.29 9.22 3.14
C TRP A 188 30.37 8.87 2.12
#